data_AF-A0A3D4W6D6-F1
#
_entry.id   AF-A0A3D4W6D6-F1
#
_cell.length_a   1.000
_cell.length_b   1.000
_cell.length_c   1.000
_cell.angle_alpha   90.00
_cell.angle_beta   90.00
_cell.angle_gamma   90.00
#
_symmetry.space_group_name_H-M   'P 1'
#
loop_
_entity.id
_entity.type
_entity.pdbx_description
1 polymer ?
#
loop_
_entity_poly.entity_id
_entity_poly.type
_entity_poly.pdbx_seq_one_letter_code
_entity_poly.pdbx_strand_id
1 'polypeptide(L)'
;MDNSKPFIQNCRFLDNFAGEGGAITVSTDSKPVVSNCLFARNQAAAGGAISFRMNGDGLFTNCTFADNVADRGGALHCTFGSNPFIINSILWNNSANIGKEVYLGTAGAHPGFYYCDIQLGSAGFGGFGGTHFNGDYLFNLERDPQFAGEGEFPYALGNGSSPCWNAGTPDTSAWFYRQYLPDVCLCGNIRIGDNRIDIGAYEYMLTTGSATPLSRVNDGLLIYPNPSSEEIRIDLDMQNTGKVVIELFDLSGRMVALPVEQNCSRGLQKLIYNPGQLARGVYSCRITAEGRTINKLLVRN
;
A
#
# COMPACT_ATOMS: atom_id res chain seq x y z
N MET A 1 -7.53 20.84 10.72
CA MET A 1 -8.50 20.19 11.63
C MET A 1 -7.75 19.90 12.92
N ASP A 2 -8.33 20.19 14.08
CA ASP A 2 -7.67 19.96 15.38
C ASP A 2 -8.28 18.75 16.08
N ASN A 3 -7.45 17.91 16.70
CA ASN A 3 -7.82 16.67 17.38
C ASN A 3 -8.76 15.76 16.57
N SER A 4 -8.46 15.62 15.28
CA SER A 4 -9.31 14.94 14.31
C SER A 4 -8.65 13.70 13.71
N LYS A 5 -9.46 12.73 13.29
CA LYS A 5 -8.98 11.49 12.64
C LYS A 5 -9.75 11.20 11.35
N PRO A 6 -9.73 12.13 10.37
CA PRO A 6 -10.48 11.92 9.13
C PRO A 6 -9.86 10.80 8.30
N PHE A 7 -10.70 10.10 7.55
CA PHE A 7 -10.28 9.13 6.54
C PHE A 7 -10.48 9.74 5.16
N ILE A 8 -9.40 9.86 4.39
CA ILE A 8 -9.38 10.44 3.05
C ILE A 8 -8.85 9.36 2.11
N GLN A 9 -9.65 8.96 1.12
CA GLN A 9 -9.27 7.90 0.20
C GLN A 9 -9.68 8.25 -1.24
N ASN A 10 -8.85 7.87 -2.22
CA ASN A 10 -9.12 8.02 -3.65
C ASN A 10 -9.34 9.49 -4.10
N CYS A 11 -8.58 10.43 -3.55
CA CYS A 11 -8.69 11.85 -3.88
C CYS A 11 -7.52 12.34 -4.74
N ARG A 12 -7.78 13.40 -5.53
CA ARG A 12 -6.77 14.16 -6.29
C ARG A 12 -6.77 15.60 -5.80
N PHE A 13 -5.71 16.01 -5.13
CA PHE A 13 -5.46 17.39 -4.71
C PHE A 13 -4.49 18.02 -5.71
N LEU A 14 -5.04 18.81 -6.62
CA LEU A 14 -4.33 19.39 -7.75
C LEU A 14 -4.35 20.90 -7.67
N ASP A 15 -3.21 21.53 -7.92
CA ASP A 15 -3.11 22.98 -8.18
C ASP A 15 -3.67 23.85 -7.01
N ASN A 16 -3.59 23.36 -5.77
CA ASN A 16 -4.04 24.10 -4.59
C ASN A 16 -2.96 25.06 -4.09
N PHE A 17 -3.37 26.18 -3.51
CA PHE A 17 -2.47 27.19 -2.97
C PHE A 17 -2.88 27.58 -1.54
N ALA A 18 -1.94 27.50 -0.59
CA ALA A 18 -2.18 27.86 0.81
C ALA A 18 -0.93 28.44 1.49
N GLY A 19 -1.07 28.99 2.70
CA GLY A 19 0.09 29.41 3.50
C GLY A 19 0.92 28.23 3.98
N GLU A 20 0.27 27.17 4.46
CA GLU A 20 0.90 25.93 4.92
C GLU A 20 0.12 24.74 4.40
N GLY A 21 0.82 23.71 3.91
CA GLY A 21 0.19 22.49 3.40
C GLY A 21 -0.71 22.81 2.22
N GLY A 22 -0.13 23.00 1.02
CA GLY A 22 -0.86 23.48 -0.15
C GLY A 22 -2.17 22.75 -0.41
N ALA A 23 -2.23 21.45 -0.08
CA ALA A 23 -3.47 20.67 -0.04
C ALA A 23 -4.01 20.43 1.38
N ILE A 24 -3.17 19.97 2.32
CA ILE A 24 -3.61 19.55 3.65
C ILE A 24 -2.69 20.12 4.73
N THR A 25 -3.30 20.73 5.75
CA THR A 25 -2.62 20.98 7.03
C THR A 25 -3.12 20.02 8.11
N VAL A 26 -2.19 19.30 8.72
CA VAL A 26 -2.42 18.44 9.87
C VAL A 26 -1.90 19.14 11.12
N SER A 27 -2.80 19.51 12.02
CA SER A 27 -2.49 20.28 13.22
C SER A 27 -3.06 19.63 14.49
N THR A 28 -2.44 19.99 15.62
CA THR A 28 -3.02 19.85 16.97
C THR A 28 -3.48 18.42 17.26
N ASP A 29 -2.53 17.51 17.41
CA ASP A 29 -2.77 16.10 17.73
C ASP A 29 -3.69 15.34 16.76
N SER A 30 -3.99 15.90 15.59
CA SER A 30 -4.75 15.20 14.54
C SER A 30 -3.95 14.04 13.96
N LYS A 31 -4.67 12.97 13.58
CA LYS A 31 -4.14 11.72 13.05
C LYS A 31 -5.00 11.23 11.86
N PRO A 32 -4.99 11.92 10.70
CA PRO A 32 -5.72 11.46 9.53
C PRO A 32 -5.12 10.17 8.99
N VAL A 33 -5.97 9.40 8.33
CA VAL A 33 -5.56 8.30 7.48
C VAL A 33 -5.85 8.72 6.04
N VAL A 34 -4.80 8.78 5.23
CA VAL A 34 -4.87 9.21 3.84
C VAL A 34 -4.36 8.08 2.97
N SER A 35 -5.20 7.54 2.09
CA SER A 35 -4.81 6.42 1.26
C SER A 35 -5.17 6.62 -0.21
N ASN A 36 -4.31 6.13 -1.09
CA ASN A 36 -4.51 6.20 -2.53
C ASN A 36 -4.86 7.61 -3.03
N CYS A 37 -4.05 8.60 -2.66
CA CYS A 37 -4.30 10.00 -3.03
C CYS A 37 -3.15 10.55 -3.87
N LEU A 38 -3.50 11.42 -4.81
CA LEU A 38 -2.54 12.21 -5.58
C LEU A 38 -2.51 13.63 -5.03
N PHE A 39 -1.31 14.10 -4.71
CA PHE A 39 -1.01 15.49 -4.37
C PHE A 39 -0.06 16.03 -5.41
N ALA A 40 -0.57 16.80 -6.36
CA ALA A 40 0.26 17.32 -7.43
C ALA A 40 0.10 18.81 -7.71
N ARG A 41 1.23 19.46 -8.02
CA ARG A 41 1.29 20.89 -8.36
C ARG A 41 0.68 21.81 -7.30
N ASN A 42 0.67 21.37 -6.04
CA ASN A 42 0.22 22.21 -4.94
C ASN A 42 1.36 23.13 -4.50
N GLN A 43 1.01 24.30 -3.99
CA GLN A 43 1.96 25.33 -3.61
C GLN A 43 1.67 25.90 -2.22
N ALA A 44 2.71 26.07 -1.42
CA ALA A 44 2.60 26.75 -0.13
C ALA A 44 3.90 27.42 0.31
N ALA A 45 3.90 28.18 1.40
CA ALA A 45 5.16 28.62 2.00
C ALA A 45 5.87 27.45 2.72
N ALA A 46 5.10 26.56 3.35
CA ALA A 46 5.62 25.39 4.06
C ALA A 46 4.80 24.13 3.72
N GLY A 47 5.47 23.11 3.20
CA GLY A 47 4.82 21.86 2.78
C GLY A 47 4.00 22.08 1.53
N GLY A 48 4.62 21.95 0.35
CA GLY A 48 3.92 22.24 -0.91
C GLY A 48 2.67 21.39 -1.08
N ALA A 49 2.69 20.14 -0.63
CA ALA A 49 1.50 19.31 -0.49
C ALA A 49 0.93 19.35 0.94
N ILE A 50 1.71 18.93 1.93
CA ILE A 50 1.22 18.70 3.30
C ILE A 50 2.14 19.32 4.34
N SER A 51 1.53 20.02 5.31
CA SER A 51 2.22 20.52 6.50
C SER A 51 1.69 19.83 7.76
N PHE A 52 2.60 19.33 8.58
CA PHE A 52 2.37 18.73 9.88
C PHE A 52 2.95 19.61 10.98
N ARG A 53 2.12 19.96 11.96
CA ARG A 53 2.51 20.82 13.09
C ARG A 53 1.80 20.41 14.38
N MET A 54 2.38 20.82 15.51
CA MET A 54 1.79 20.65 16.84
C MET A 54 1.36 19.20 17.10
N ASN A 55 2.32 18.26 17.00
CA ASN A 55 2.10 16.82 17.10
C ASN A 55 1.03 16.26 16.13
N GLY A 56 0.77 16.94 15.02
CA GLY A 56 -0.05 16.41 13.95
C GLY A 56 0.69 15.29 13.27
N ASP A 57 0.22 14.05 13.39
CA ASP A 57 0.81 12.90 12.68
C ASP A 57 -0.23 12.35 11.74
N GLY A 58 0.03 11.22 11.10
CA GLY A 58 -0.97 10.52 10.30
C GLY A 58 -0.38 9.31 9.61
N LEU A 59 -1.24 8.57 8.93
CA LEU A 59 -0.85 7.44 8.10
C LEU A 59 -1.17 7.76 6.64
N PHE A 60 -0.13 7.75 5.79
CA PHE A 60 -0.24 8.03 4.37
C PHE A 60 0.22 6.80 3.59
N THR A 61 -0.70 6.17 2.86
CA THR A 61 -0.43 4.93 2.10
C THR A 61 -0.77 5.09 0.63
N ASN A 62 0.04 4.50 -0.27
CA ASN A 62 -0.20 4.56 -1.72
C ASN A 62 -0.43 5.99 -2.23
N CYS A 63 0.31 6.97 -1.73
CA CYS A 63 0.16 8.35 -2.16
C CYS A 63 1.24 8.72 -3.18
N THR A 64 0.93 9.67 -4.06
CA THR A 64 1.93 10.28 -4.94
C THR A 64 1.96 11.77 -4.68
N PHE A 65 3.11 12.29 -4.27
CA PHE A 65 3.41 13.69 -4.06
C PHE A 65 4.36 14.14 -5.16
N ALA A 66 3.85 14.87 -6.15
CA ALA A 66 4.66 15.25 -7.30
C ALA A 66 4.48 16.70 -7.74
N ASP A 67 5.56 17.31 -8.22
CA ASP A 67 5.54 18.70 -8.74
C ASP A 67 5.03 19.75 -7.73
N ASN A 68 5.07 19.47 -6.43
CA ASN A 68 4.64 20.43 -5.42
C ASN A 68 5.78 21.42 -5.12
N VAL A 69 5.41 22.65 -4.77
CA VAL A 69 6.35 23.76 -4.61
C VAL A 69 6.18 24.42 -3.25
N ALA A 70 7.27 24.62 -2.52
CA ALA A 70 7.25 25.43 -1.31
C ALA A 70 8.56 26.14 -1.01
N ASP A 71 8.60 27.06 -0.04
CA ASP A 71 9.89 27.56 0.46
C ASP A 71 10.61 26.50 1.30
N ARG A 72 9.84 25.69 2.04
CA ARG A 72 10.35 24.62 2.92
C ARG A 72 9.53 23.34 2.75
N GLY A 73 10.19 22.26 2.33
CA GLY A 73 9.54 20.96 2.15
C GLY A 73 8.64 20.96 0.91
N GLY A 74 9.21 20.67 -0.26
CA GLY A 74 8.45 20.74 -1.52
C GLY A 74 7.21 19.84 -1.48
N ALA A 75 7.32 18.62 -0.96
CA ALA A 75 6.15 17.79 -0.65
C ALA A 75 5.68 17.98 0.80
N LEU A 76 6.55 17.65 1.77
CA LEU A 76 6.16 17.50 3.17
C LEU A 76 6.93 18.47 4.07
N HIS A 77 6.24 19.04 5.03
CA HIS A 77 6.83 19.88 6.08
C HIS A 77 6.43 19.35 7.45
N CYS A 78 7.38 18.88 8.26
CA CYS A 78 7.14 18.30 9.58
C CYS A 78 7.79 19.13 10.68
N THR A 79 7.00 19.58 11.66
CA THR A 79 7.47 20.46 12.74
C THR A 79 6.85 20.11 14.09
N PHE A 80 7.45 20.62 15.17
CA PHE A 80 6.91 20.51 16.53
C PHE A 80 6.55 19.07 16.92
N GLY A 81 7.49 18.14 16.75
CA GLY A 81 7.31 16.73 17.14
C GLY A 81 6.38 15.91 16.25
N SER A 82 6.07 16.39 15.05
CA SER A 82 5.22 15.68 14.09
C SER A 82 6.01 14.60 13.34
N ASN A 83 5.53 13.35 13.44
CA ASN A 83 6.14 12.11 12.98
C ASN A 83 5.12 11.24 12.20
N PRO A 84 4.62 11.68 11.04
CA PRO A 84 3.72 10.86 10.22
C PRO A 84 4.44 9.61 9.66
N PHE A 85 3.64 8.59 9.37
CA PHE A 85 4.06 7.38 8.66
C PHE A 85 3.68 7.48 7.19
N ILE A 86 4.68 7.40 6.31
CA ILE A 86 4.52 7.41 4.86
C ILE A 86 4.93 6.04 4.32
N ILE A 87 4.02 5.37 3.60
CA ILE A 87 4.19 3.98 3.18
C ILE A 87 3.77 3.82 1.72
N ASN A 88 4.52 3.03 0.93
CA ASN A 88 4.19 2.74 -0.47
C ASN A 88 3.89 3.98 -1.30
N SER A 89 4.63 5.07 -1.06
CA SER A 89 4.31 6.37 -1.64
C SER A 89 5.48 6.93 -2.44
N ILE A 90 5.17 7.78 -3.41
CA ILE A 90 6.17 8.45 -4.25
C ILE A 90 6.27 9.91 -3.85
N LEU A 91 7.49 10.40 -3.62
CA LEU A 91 7.83 11.81 -3.45
C LEU A 91 8.82 12.17 -4.56
N TRP A 92 8.35 12.87 -5.60
CA TRP A 92 9.17 13.09 -6.79
C TRP A 92 8.94 14.43 -7.48
N ASN A 93 10.03 15.04 -7.95
CA ASN A 93 10.02 16.31 -8.66
C ASN A 93 9.38 17.46 -7.85
N ASN A 94 9.45 17.38 -6.51
CA ASN A 94 9.02 18.48 -5.66
C ASN A 94 10.16 19.50 -5.54
N SER A 95 9.80 20.76 -5.34
CA SER A 95 10.76 21.87 -5.34
C SER A 95 10.62 22.72 -4.09
N ALA A 96 11.75 22.96 -3.42
CA ALA A 96 11.83 23.94 -2.35
C ALA A 96 13.22 24.53 -2.18
N ASN A 97 13.28 25.72 -1.58
CA ASN A 97 14.55 26.36 -1.21
C ASN A 97 15.31 25.52 -0.17
N ILE A 98 14.58 24.87 0.75
CA ILE A 98 15.16 23.99 1.78
C ILE A 98 14.32 22.72 1.91
N GLY A 99 14.95 21.56 1.73
CA GLY A 99 14.28 20.25 1.76
C GLY A 99 13.38 20.06 0.55
N LYS A 100 13.97 19.63 -0.57
CA LYS A 100 13.28 19.48 -1.85
C LYS A 100 12.05 18.59 -1.72
N GLU A 101 12.20 17.47 -1.03
CA GLU A 101 11.09 16.55 -0.75
C GLU A 101 10.48 16.82 0.62
N VAL A 102 11.30 16.84 1.67
CA VAL A 102 10.84 16.90 3.06
C VAL A 102 11.63 17.94 3.84
N TYR A 103 10.94 18.75 4.63
CA TYR A 103 11.59 19.64 5.60
C TYR A 103 11.24 19.23 7.03
N LEU A 104 12.25 19.13 7.89
CA LEU A 104 12.09 18.84 9.32
C LEU A 104 12.52 20.07 10.13
N GLY A 105 11.55 20.75 10.75
CA GLY A 105 11.80 22.03 11.42
C GLY A 105 12.32 21.93 12.86
N THR A 106 12.32 20.73 13.45
CA THR A 106 12.78 20.51 14.83
C THR A 106 13.57 19.22 14.94
N ALA A 107 14.51 19.16 15.89
CA ALA A 107 15.31 17.96 16.15
C ALA A 107 14.49 16.72 16.56
N GLY A 108 13.24 16.88 16.99
CA GLY A 108 12.34 15.77 17.34
C GLY A 108 11.32 15.41 16.25
N ALA A 109 11.46 15.96 15.03
CA ALA A 109 10.62 15.58 13.88
C ALA A 109 11.35 14.51 13.07
N HIS A 110 10.80 13.30 13.10
CA HIS A 110 11.32 12.05 12.56
C HIS A 110 10.19 11.24 11.92
N PRO A 111 9.62 11.72 10.80
CA PRO A 111 8.66 10.92 10.03
C PRO A 111 9.27 9.59 9.61
N GLY A 112 8.45 8.54 9.57
CA GLY A 112 8.85 7.21 9.10
C GLY A 112 8.49 7.00 7.63
N PHE A 113 9.44 6.51 6.84
CA PHE A 113 9.27 6.20 5.42
C PHE A 113 9.54 4.71 5.15
N TYR A 114 8.56 4.02 4.57
CA TYR A 114 8.65 2.59 4.29
C TYR A 114 8.19 2.30 2.87
N TYR A 115 8.98 1.55 2.10
CA TYR A 115 8.62 1.17 0.72
C TYR A 115 8.21 2.38 -0.15
N CYS A 116 8.83 3.54 0.06
CA CYS A 116 8.58 4.74 -0.71
C CYS A 116 9.62 4.89 -1.83
N ASP A 117 9.31 5.69 -2.85
CA ASP A 117 10.31 6.16 -3.83
C ASP A 117 10.48 7.67 -3.65
N ILE A 118 11.66 8.09 -3.20
CA ILE A 118 11.91 9.46 -2.74
C ILE A 118 13.09 10.05 -3.51
N GLN A 119 12.84 11.14 -4.22
CA GLN A 119 13.89 11.80 -5.01
C GLN A 119 15.03 12.28 -4.12
N LEU A 120 16.27 11.91 -4.48
CA LEU A 120 17.50 12.17 -3.71
C LEU A 120 17.55 11.49 -2.34
N GLY A 121 16.58 10.60 -2.03
CA GLY A 121 16.46 9.97 -0.73
C GLY A 121 16.53 10.94 0.45
N SER A 122 17.26 10.57 1.49
CA SER A 122 17.46 11.43 2.67
C SER A 122 18.27 12.70 2.36
N ALA A 123 19.05 12.75 1.27
CA ALA A 123 19.71 13.98 0.82
C ALA A 123 18.71 15.02 0.27
N GLY A 124 17.49 14.59 -0.08
CA GLY A 124 16.37 15.46 -0.40
C GLY A 124 15.75 16.16 0.82
N PHE A 125 16.18 15.81 2.04
CA PHE A 125 15.62 16.34 3.28
C PHE A 125 16.34 17.61 3.75
N GLY A 126 15.57 18.56 4.27
CA GLY A 126 16.06 19.87 4.72
C GLY A 126 15.81 20.13 6.21
N GLY A 127 16.39 21.23 6.71
CA GLY A 127 16.35 21.57 8.13
C GLY A 127 17.13 20.53 8.95
N PHE A 128 16.52 20.01 10.02
CA PHE A 128 17.11 18.92 10.81
C PHE A 128 17.18 17.59 10.03
N GLY A 129 16.46 17.45 8.91
CA GLY A 129 16.52 16.25 8.07
C GLY A 129 17.82 16.09 7.29
N GLY A 130 18.49 17.19 6.94
CA GLY A 130 19.71 17.13 6.13
C GLY A 130 20.95 16.64 6.88
N THR A 131 21.00 16.80 8.21
CA THR A 131 22.17 16.42 9.02
C THR A 131 21.82 15.55 10.24
N HIS A 132 20.54 15.47 10.62
CA HIS A 132 20.09 14.81 11.86
C HIS A 132 18.78 14.02 11.67
N PHE A 133 18.48 13.56 10.45
CA PHE A 133 17.35 12.64 10.28
C PHE A 133 17.61 11.35 11.04
N ASN A 134 16.71 11.03 11.99
CA ASN A 134 16.77 9.86 12.85
C ASN A 134 15.43 9.11 12.88
N GLY A 135 14.63 9.26 11.81
CA GLY A 135 13.41 8.49 11.61
C GLY A 135 13.69 7.18 10.88
N ASP A 136 12.71 6.28 10.89
CA ASP A 136 12.79 5.05 10.13
C ASP A 136 12.77 5.34 8.62
N TYR A 137 13.70 4.74 7.88
CA TYR A 137 13.81 4.86 6.42
C TYR A 137 14.15 3.49 5.83
N LEU A 138 13.13 2.66 5.64
CA LEU A 138 13.30 1.24 5.35
C LEU A 138 12.71 0.87 4.00
N PHE A 139 13.45 0.10 3.21
CA PHE A 139 13.00 -0.43 1.91
C PHE A 139 12.60 0.64 0.88
N ASN A 140 13.12 1.85 1.02
CA ASN A 140 12.84 2.94 0.09
C ASN A 140 13.73 2.86 -1.16
N LEU A 141 13.21 3.37 -2.26
CA LEU A 141 13.87 3.57 -3.54
C LEU A 141 14.26 5.04 -3.71
N GLU A 142 15.22 5.26 -4.61
CA GLU A 142 15.70 6.59 -5.01
C GLU A 142 15.90 6.60 -6.53
N ARG A 143 14.88 6.15 -7.28
CA ARG A 143 14.97 5.97 -8.73
C ARG A 143 13.83 6.70 -9.41
N ASP A 144 14.05 7.14 -10.64
CA ASP A 144 12.98 7.77 -11.42
C ASP A 144 11.76 6.85 -11.50
N PRO A 145 10.58 7.24 -10.98
CA PRO A 145 9.35 6.45 -11.05
C PRO A 145 8.89 6.19 -12.47
N GLN A 146 9.45 6.90 -13.45
CA GLN A 146 9.10 6.82 -14.87
C GLN A 146 7.62 7.13 -15.06
N PHE A 147 7.15 8.27 -14.55
CA PHE A 147 5.75 8.68 -14.74
C PHE A 147 5.38 8.75 -16.21
N ALA A 148 4.12 8.43 -16.53
CA ALA A 148 3.59 8.49 -17.89
C ALA A 148 3.73 9.89 -18.52
N GLY A 149 3.65 10.95 -17.72
CA GLY A 149 3.88 12.35 -18.11
C GLY A 149 2.73 12.99 -18.91
N GLU A 150 1.81 12.19 -19.45
CA GLU A 150 0.71 12.65 -20.29
C GLU A 150 -0.60 11.87 -20.05
N GLY A 151 -1.69 12.32 -20.68
CA GLY A 151 -3.00 11.68 -20.60
C GLY A 151 -3.79 12.01 -19.32
N GLU A 152 -4.80 11.20 -19.03
CA GLU A 152 -5.70 11.40 -17.88
C GLU A 152 -5.00 11.19 -16.52
N PHE A 153 -3.99 10.32 -16.52
CA PHE A 153 -3.20 9.90 -15.34
C PHE A 153 -1.70 10.12 -15.58
N PRO A 154 -1.24 11.38 -15.67
CA PRO A 154 0.16 11.68 -16.00
C PRO A 154 1.16 11.20 -14.94
N TYR A 155 0.70 10.95 -13.70
CA TYR A 155 1.50 10.40 -12.60
C TYR A 155 1.35 8.88 -12.44
N ALA A 156 0.67 8.20 -13.36
CA ALA A 156 0.72 6.75 -13.42
C ALA A 156 2.12 6.27 -13.80
N LEU A 157 2.46 5.05 -13.40
CA LEU A 157 3.75 4.45 -13.74
C LEU A 157 3.79 4.11 -15.24
N GLY A 158 4.81 4.60 -15.93
CA GLY A 158 4.99 4.47 -17.37
C GLY A 158 5.33 3.05 -17.81
N ASN A 159 5.12 2.78 -19.10
CA ASN A 159 5.19 1.42 -19.66
C ASN A 159 6.63 0.86 -19.69
N GLY A 160 6.89 -0.14 -18.85
CA GLY A 160 7.76 -1.28 -19.16
C GLY A 160 8.84 -1.59 -18.13
N SER A 161 9.21 -0.62 -17.28
CA SER A 161 10.39 -0.77 -16.42
C SER A 161 10.38 0.09 -15.16
N SER A 162 9.22 0.63 -14.76
CA SER A 162 9.19 1.51 -13.59
C SER A 162 9.76 0.78 -12.38
N PRO A 163 10.70 1.38 -11.63
CA PRO A 163 11.25 0.77 -10.43
C PRO A 163 10.19 0.63 -9.32
N CYS A 164 9.07 1.35 -9.43
CA CYS A 164 7.95 1.31 -8.50
C CYS A 164 7.04 0.07 -8.69
N TRP A 165 7.18 -0.65 -9.81
CA TRP A 165 6.35 -1.83 -10.10
C TRP A 165 6.64 -2.99 -9.16
N ASN A 166 5.59 -3.53 -8.54
CA ASN A 166 5.63 -4.62 -7.58
C ASN A 166 6.73 -4.40 -6.52
N ALA A 167 7.00 -3.13 -6.16
CA ALA A 167 8.07 -2.74 -5.25
C ALA A 167 7.54 -2.31 -3.88
N GLY A 168 6.22 -2.13 -3.74
CA GLY A 168 5.58 -1.86 -2.47
C GLY A 168 5.60 -3.06 -1.53
N THR A 169 5.05 -2.85 -0.33
CA THR A 169 4.96 -3.86 0.73
C THR A 169 4.52 -5.23 0.19
N PRO A 170 5.27 -6.31 0.48
CA PRO A 170 4.88 -7.66 0.09
C PRO A 170 3.74 -8.21 0.96
N ASP A 171 3.55 -7.64 2.14
CA ASP A 171 2.52 -8.04 3.10
C ASP A 171 1.32 -7.09 3.05
N THR A 172 0.28 -7.51 2.32
CA THR A 172 -1.04 -6.83 2.28
C THR A 172 -1.96 -7.26 3.43
N SER A 173 -1.49 -8.16 4.31
CA SER A 173 -2.24 -8.74 5.44
C SER A 173 -1.87 -8.13 6.79
N ALA A 174 -0.83 -7.28 6.85
CA ALA A 174 -0.55 -6.45 8.00
C ALA A 174 -1.81 -5.66 8.38
N TRP A 175 -2.33 -5.96 9.56
CA TRP A 175 -3.57 -5.47 10.18
C TRP A 175 -3.80 -3.95 10.09
N PHE A 176 -2.75 -3.15 9.92
CA PHE A 176 -2.84 -1.69 9.74
C PHE A 176 -3.15 -1.25 8.31
N TYR A 177 -2.74 -2.03 7.31
CA TYR A 177 -2.70 -1.61 5.91
C TYR A 177 -3.99 -1.96 5.16
N ARG A 178 -4.54 -3.15 5.41
CA ARG A 178 -5.66 -3.68 4.61
C ARG A 178 -6.96 -2.90 4.78
N GLN A 179 -7.27 -2.42 5.99
CA GLN A 179 -8.53 -1.69 6.23
C GLN A 179 -8.62 -0.34 5.51
N TYR A 180 -7.48 0.20 5.05
CA TYR A 180 -7.39 1.50 4.38
C TYR A 180 -6.95 1.38 2.91
N LEU A 181 -6.73 0.17 2.42
CA LEU A 181 -6.35 -0.10 1.04
C LEU A 181 -7.62 -0.22 0.18
N PRO A 182 -7.80 0.61 -0.86
CA PRO A 182 -8.95 0.46 -1.75
C PRO A 182 -8.81 -0.78 -2.65
N ASP A 183 -9.91 -1.29 -3.17
CA ASP A 183 -9.91 -2.41 -4.12
C ASP A 183 -9.21 -2.06 -5.44
N VAL A 184 -9.30 -0.79 -5.86
CA VAL A 184 -8.70 -0.27 -7.10
C VAL A 184 -7.92 1.02 -6.84
N CYS A 185 -6.93 1.29 -7.69
CA CYS A 185 -6.15 2.52 -7.70
C CYS A 185 -6.90 3.68 -8.41
N LEU A 186 -6.28 4.86 -8.46
CA LEU A 186 -6.91 6.06 -9.05
C LEU A 186 -7.26 5.93 -10.54
N CYS A 187 -6.63 5.04 -11.29
CA CYS A 187 -6.96 4.76 -12.69
C CYS A 187 -7.86 3.53 -12.87
N GLY A 188 -8.37 2.94 -11.79
CA GLY A 188 -9.30 1.81 -11.83
C GLY A 188 -8.65 0.42 -11.92
N ASN A 189 -7.31 0.33 -11.98
CA ASN A 189 -6.61 -0.96 -11.92
C ASN A 189 -6.71 -1.56 -10.50
N ILE A 190 -6.73 -2.89 -10.41
CA ILE A 190 -6.77 -3.60 -9.13
C ILE A 190 -5.56 -3.20 -8.27
N ARG A 191 -5.79 -2.90 -6.99
CA ARG A 191 -4.74 -2.42 -6.07
C ARG A 191 -3.71 -3.49 -5.71
N ILE A 192 -4.09 -4.76 -5.78
CA ILE A 192 -3.19 -5.87 -5.51
C ILE A 192 -3.17 -6.74 -6.77
N GLY A 193 -2.17 -6.52 -7.63
CA GLY A 193 -1.83 -7.39 -8.75
C GLY A 193 -0.68 -8.32 -8.37
N ASP A 194 -0.68 -9.57 -8.82
CA ASP A 194 0.41 -10.54 -8.56
C ASP A 194 0.83 -10.69 -7.07
N ASN A 195 -0.11 -10.49 -6.14
CA ASN A 195 0.12 -10.41 -4.68
C ASN A 195 1.10 -9.30 -4.24
N ARG A 196 1.32 -8.29 -5.06
CA ARG A 196 2.16 -7.13 -4.76
C ARG A 196 1.37 -5.85 -5.01
N ILE A 197 1.96 -4.75 -4.55
CA ILE A 197 1.44 -3.40 -4.69
C ILE A 197 2.54 -2.59 -5.37
N ASP A 198 2.15 -1.78 -6.34
CA ASP A 198 3.02 -0.75 -6.88
C ASP A 198 3.18 0.42 -5.89
N ILE A 199 4.37 1.01 -5.84
CA ILE A 199 4.59 2.21 -5.03
C ILE A 199 3.82 3.37 -5.69
N GLY A 200 3.04 4.11 -4.90
CA GLY A 200 2.29 5.29 -5.33
C GLY A 200 0.78 5.09 -5.50
N ALA A 201 0.13 6.11 -6.04
CA ALA A 201 -1.33 6.19 -6.19
C ALA A 201 -1.89 5.38 -7.36
N TYR A 202 -1.04 4.81 -8.20
CA TYR A 202 -1.43 4.08 -9.39
C TYR A 202 -0.80 2.69 -9.39
N GLU A 203 -1.55 1.72 -9.93
CA GLU A 203 -1.03 0.39 -10.27
C GLU A 203 -0.90 0.31 -11.78
N TYR A 204 0.12 -0.36 -12.26
CA TYR A 204 0.31 -0.67 -13.65
C TYR A 204 -0.62 -1.81 -14.09
N MET A 205 -1.26 -1.65 -15.25
CA MET A 205 -2.02 -2.73 -15.86
C MET A 205 -1.10 -3.52 -16.78
N LEU A 206 -0.88 -4.81 -16.48
CA LEU A 206 -0.36 -5.74 -17.48
C LEU A 206 -1.43 -5.86 -18.57
N THR A 207 -1.29 -5.14 -19.69
CA THR A 207 -2.07 -5.42 -20.90
C THR A 207 -1.61 -6.74 -21.50
N THR A 208 -2.04 -7.87 -20.94
CA THR A 208 -2.03 -9.13 -21.67
C THR A 208 -3.24 -9.13 -22.59
N GLY A 209 -3.02 -8.67 -23.83
CA GLY A 209 -3.86 -8.90 -25.02
C GLY A 209 -5.38 -8.93 -24.85
N SER A 210 -6.04 -7.95 -25.46
CA SER A 210 -7.49 -7.82 -25.66
C SER A 210 -8.29 -7.33 -24.46
N ALA A 211 -8.88 -6.16 -24.64
CA ALA A 211 -9.93 -5.60 -23.81
C ALA A 211 -11.12 -6.58 -23.73
N THR A 212 -11.14 -7.35 -22.66
CA THR A 212 -12.36 -7.73 -21.97
C THR A 212 -12.25 -7.12 -20.59
N PRO A 213 -13.27 -6.43 -20.06
CA PRO A 213 -13.27 -6.09 -18.64
C PRO A 213 -13.10 -7.42 -17.89
N LEU A 214 -11.92 -7.63 -17.30
CA LEU A 214 -11.60 -8.87 -16.60
C LEU A 214 -12.52 -8.95 -15.39
N SER A 215 -13.58 -9.73 -15.58
CA SER A 215 -14.34 -10.37 -14.53
C SER A 215 -13.37 -11.03 -13.55
N ARG A 216 -13.38 -10.56 -12.29
CA ARG A 216 -12.94 -11.27 -11.08
C ARG A 216 -11.69 -12.16 -11.25
N VAL A 217 -10.49 -11.56 -11.21
CA VAL A 217 -9.25 -12.29 -10.91
C VAL A 217 -9.05 -12.30 -9.39
N ASN A 218 -9.88 -13.10 -8.72
CA ASN A 218 -9.36 -13.98 -7.67
C ASN A 218 -9.45 -15.37 -8.30
N ASP A 219 -8.56 -16.32 -7.99
CA ASP A 219 -8.72 -17.74 -8.38
C ASP A 219 -9.93 -18.40 -7.68
N GLY A 220 -10.99 -17.62 -7.41
CA GLY A 220 -12.11 -17.95 -6.57
C GLY A 220 -11.78 -18.13 -5.10
N LEU A 221 -10.50 -18.20 -4.71
CA LEU A 221 -10.06 -18.80 -3.44
C LEU A 221 -9.59 -17.77 -2.39
N LEU A 222 -10.25 -17.74 -1.22
CA LEU A 222 -9.83 -16.98 -0.04
C LEU A 222 -9.77 -17.90 1.19
N ILE A 223 -8.70 -17.84 1.98
CA ILE A 223 -8.56 -18.62 3.23
C ILE A 223 -8.45 -17.64 4.42
N TYR A 224 -9.35 -17.73 5.41
CA TYR A 224 -9.40 -16.83 6.57
C TYR A 224 -10.07 -17.47 7.81
N PRO A 225 -9.67 -17.13 9.05
CA PRO A 225 -8.56 -16.25 9.40
C PRO A 225 -7.21 -16.94 9.15
N ASN A 226 -6.24 -16.17 8.67
CA ASN A 226 -4.84 -16.58 8.57
C ASN A 226 -3.98 -15.43 9.09
N PRO A 227 -3.32 -15.53 10.26
CA PRO A 227 -3.14 -16.74 11.08
C PRO A 227 -4.43 -17.30 11.71
N SER A 228 -4.53 -18.63 11.82
CA SER A 228 -5.69 -19.35 12.35
C SER A 228 -5.43 -19.91 13.76
N SER A 229 -6.41 -19.84 14.65
CA SER A 229 -6.36 -20.45 16.00
C SER A 229 -7.07 -21.80 16.11
N GLU A 230 -8.20 -21.99 15.41
CA GLU A 230 -9.02 -23.21 15.50
C GLU A 230 -9.56 -23.68 14.14
N GLU A 231 -10.30 -22.82 13.43
CA GLU A 231 -10.88 -23.13 12.12
C GLU A 231 -10.43 -22.13 11.05
N ILE A 232 -10.39 -22.57 9.80
CA ILE A 232 -10.23 -21.71 8.62
C ILE A 232 -11.45 -21.83 7.73
N ARG A 233 -11.91 -20.70 7.22
CA ARG A 233 -12.92 -20.57 6.17
C ARG A 233 -12.21 -20.47 4.84
N ILE A 234 -12.73 -21.18 3.87
CA ILE A 234 -12.24 -21.23 2.51
C ILE A 234 -13.40 -20.80 1.62
N ASP A 235 -13.37 -19.58 1.12
CA ASP A 235 -14.29 -19.15 0.07
C ASP A 235 -13.70 -19.58 -1.28
N LEU A 236 -14.47 -20.28 -2.12
CA LEU A 236 -14.05 -20.79 -3.42
C LEU A 236 -15.13 -20.52 -4.49
N ASP A 237 -14.80 -19.78 -5.55
CA ASP A 237 -15.69 -19.57 -6.70
C ASP A 237 -15.57 -20.71 -7.71
N MET A 238 -16.50 -21.66 -7.65
CA MET A 238 -16.53 -22.85 -8.51
C MET A 238 -17.12 -22.54 -9.88
N GLN A 239 -16.39 -22.81 -10.97
CA GLN A 239 -16.90 -22.58 -12.33
C GLN A 239 -17.88 -23.67 -12.77
N ASN A 240 -17.69 -24.90 -12.27
CA ASN A 240 -18.52 -26.07 -12.49
C ASN A 240 -18.77 -26.80 -11.16
N THR A 241 -19.87 -27.55 -11.08
CA THR A 241 -20.11 -28.46 -9.95
C THR A 241 -19.07 -29.58 -9.97
N GLY A 242 -18.39 -29.83 -8.85
CA GLY A 242 -17.30 -30.80 -8.78
C GLY A 242 -16.76 -31.03 -7.38
N LYS A 243 -15.77 -31.91 -7.29
CA LYS A 243 -15.10 -32.28 -6.03
C LYS A 243 -13.99 -31.29 -5.72
N VAL A 244 -13.93 -30.84 -4.46
CA VAL A 244 -12.87 -30.04 -3.87
C VAL A 244 -12.11 -30.90 -2.87
N VAL A 245 -10.78 -30.89 -2.95
CA VAL A 245 -9.87 -31.61 -2.05
C VAL A 245 -8.95 -30.62 -1.37
N ILE A 246 -8.86 -30.66 -0.04
CA ILE A 246 -8.02 -29.78 0.78
C ILE A 246 -6.99 -30.64 1.51
N GLU A 247 -5.71 -30.32 1.33
CA GLU A 247 -4.56 -31.02 1.88
C GLU A 247 -3.64 -30.06 2.64
N LEU A 248 -3.05 -30.50 3.75
CA LEU A 248 -2.04 -29.73 4.49
C LEU A 248 -0.68 -30.42 4.50
N PHE A 249 0.36 -29.64 4.25
CA PHE A 249 1.75 -30.07 4.25
C PHE A 249 2.60 -29.19 5.18
N ASP A 250 3.68 -29.74 5.75
CA ASP A 250 4.73 -28.93 6.33
C ASP A 250 5.62 -28.28 5.25
N LEU A 251 6.55 -27.41 5.67
CA LEU A 251 7.46 -26.72 4.75
C LEU A 251 8.47 -27.66 4.05
N SER A 252 8.62 -28.90 4.54
CA SER A 252 9.41 -29.93 3.85
C SER A 252 8.61 -30.70 2.80
N GLY A 253 7.30 -30.40 2.66
CA GLY A 253 6.40 -31.04 1.71
C GLY A 253 5.76 -32.34 2.21
N ARG A 254 5.92 -32.68 3.49
CA ARG A 254 5.27 -33.86 4.09
C ARG A 254 3.85 -33.53 4.52
N MET A 255 2.89 -34.40 4.21
CA MET A 255 1.49 -34.24 4.61
C MET A 255 1.35 -34.36 6.13
N VAL A 256 0.66 -33.39 6.75
CA VAL A 256 0.53 -33.27 8.22
C VAL A 256 -0.88 -33.52 8.75
N ALA A 257 -1.89 -33.52 7.88
CA ALA A 257 -3.28 -33.82 8.24
C ALA A 257 -3.94 -34.64 7.12
N LEU A 258 -5.01 -35.37 7.46
CA LEU A 258 -5.79 -36.11 6.47
C LEU A 258 -6.49 -35.14 5.51
N PRO A 259 -6.57 -35.47 4.20
CA PRO A 259 -7.27 -34.65 3.23
C PRO A 259 -8.76 -34.57 3.52
N VAL A 260 -9.33 -33.38 3.33
CA VAL A 260 -10.78 -33.16 3.37
C VAL A 260 -11.31 -33.08 1.96
N GLU A 261 -12.38 -33.82 1.69
CA GLU A 261 -13.00 -33.90 0.37
C GLU A 261 -14.46 -33.48 0.44
N GLN A 262 -14.89 -32.57 -0.43
CA GLN A 262 -16.26 -32.06 -0.45
C GLN A 262 -16.76 -31.81 -1.87
N ASN A 263 -17.99 -32.25 -2.15
CA ASN A 263 -18.66 -31.91 -3.41
C ASN A 263 -19.29 -30.52 -3.31
N CYS A 264 -18.99 -29.68 -4.29
CA CYS A 264 -19.35 -28.28 -4.34
C CYS A 264 -20.13 -27.96 -5.60
N SER A 265 -21.18 -27.14 -5.50
CA SER A 265 -21.94 -26.65 -6.66
C SER A 265 -21.24 -25.48 -7.34
N ARG A 266 -21.61 -25.20 -8.60
CA ARG A 266 -21.19 -23.98 -9.30
C ARG A 266 -21.56 -22.72 -8.52
N GLY A 267 -20.66 -21.74 -8.51
CA GLY A 267 -20.78 -20.45 -7.82
C GLY A 267 -19.92 -20.37 -6.55
N LEU A 268 -20.10 -19.28 -5.79
CA LEU A 268 -19.34 -19.04 -4.57
C LEU A 268 -19.69 -20.04 -3.47
N GLN A 269 -18.72 -20.87 -3.10
CA GLN A 269 -18.80 -21.83 -2.01
C GLN A 269 -18.04 -21.31 -0.79
N LYS A 270 -18.55 -21.63 0.40
CA LYS A 270 -17.89 -21.32 1.67
C LYS A 270 -17.67 -22.61 2.45
N LEU A 271 -16.43 -23.05 2.52
CA LEU A 271 -16.03 -24.27 3.21
C LEU A 271 -15.42 -23.91 4.56
N ILE A 272 -15.57 -24.81 5.53
CA ILE A 272 -14.93 -24.67 6.84
C ILE A 272 -14.01 -25.88 7.01
N TYR A 273 -12.74 -25.61 7.28
CA TYR A 273 -11.72 -26.61 7.52
C TYR A 273 -11.14 -26.44 8.92
N ASN A 274 -11.12 -27.53 9.69
CA ASN A 274 -10.51 -27.56 11.02
C ASN A 274 -9.20 -28.36 10.95
N PRO A 275 -8.02 -27.72 11.04
CA PRO A 275 -6.73 -28.40 11.05
C PRO A 275 -6.47 -29.31 12.26
N GLY A 276 -7.42 -29.51 13.18
CA GLY A 276 -7.26 -30.40 14.34
C GLY A 276 -6.23 -29.88 15.34
N GLN A 277 -5.39 -30.75 15.92
CA GLN A 277 -4.34 -30.41 16.90
C GLN A 277 -2.94 -30.20 16.29
N LEU A 278 -2.82 -29.71 15.05
CA LEU A 278 -1.50 -29.32 14.51
C LEU A 278 -0.79 -28.32 15.44
N ALA A 279 0.54 -28.43 15.52
CA ALA A 279 1.35 -27.50 16.29
C ALA A 279 1.29 -26.08 15.72
N ARG A 280 1.69 -25.09 16.52
CA ARG A 280 1.88 -23.72 16.04
C ARG A 280 3.00 -23.71 15.00
N GLY A 281 2.80 -23.02 13.89
CA GLY A 281 3.77 -23.03 12.79
C GLY A 281 3.18 -22.66 11.44
N VAL A 282 4.01 -22.74 10.40
CA VAL A 282 3.62 -22.45 9.02
C VAL A 282 3.47 -23.75 8.24
N TYR A 283 2.35 -23.87 7.55
CA TYR A 283 1.97 -25.01 6.74
C TYR A 283 1.65 -24.57 5.31
N SER A 284 1.76 -25.47 4.34
CA SER A 284 1.27 -25.27 2.99
C SER A 284 -0.10 -25.95 2.85
N CYS A 285 -1.13 -25.17 2.55
CA CYS A 285 -2.48 -25.63 2.24
C CYS A 285 -2.65 -25.73 0.73
N ARG A 286 -2.91 -26.94 0.26
CA ARG A 286 -3.14 -27.26 -1.15
C ARG A 286 -4.61 -27.57 -1.34
N ILE A 287 -5.23 -26.86 -2.27
CA ILE A 287 -6.65 -27.00 -2.58
C ILE A 287 -6.76 -27.36 -4.06
N THR A 288 -7.31 -28.54 -4.33
CA THR A 288 -7.52 -29.03 -5.69
C THR A 288 -9.01 -29.04 -6.00
N ALA A 289 -9.41 -28.32 -7.04
CA ALA A 289 -10.78 -28.22 -7.52
C ALA A 289 -10.78 -28.08 -9.04
N GLU A 290 -11.71 -28.74 -9.74
CA GLU A 290 -11.86 -28.63 -11.20
C GLU A 290 -10.57 -28.96 -11.99
N GLY A 291 -9.73 -29.86 -11.47
CA GLY A 291 -8.42 -30.19 -12.07
C GLY A 291 -7.34 -29.11 -11.90
N ARG A 292 -7.64 -28.03 -11.18
CA ARG A 292 -6.71 -26.97 -10.79
C ARG A 292 -6.23 -27.22 -9.36
N THR A 293 -4.97 -26.91 -9.10
CA THR A 293 -4.38 -27.00 -7.77
C THR A 293 -3.84 -25.64 -7.37
N ILE A 294 -4.31 -25.13 -6.23
CA ILE A 294 -3.90 -23.85 -5.65
C ILE A 294 -3.16 -24.14 -4.34
N ASN A 295 -2.00 -23.53 -4.16
CA ASN A 295 -1.23 -23.63 -2.91
C ASN A 295 -1.23 -22.28 -2.18
N LYS A 296 -1.49 -22.29 -0.88
CA LYS A 296 -1.47 -21.10 0.00
C LYS A 296 -0.78 -21.44 1.32
N LEU A 297 -0.01 -20.51 1.87
CA LEU A 297 0.56 -20.67 3.20
C LEU A 297 -0.51 -20.46 4.28
N LEU A 298 -0.55 -21.34 5.26
CA LEU A 298 -1.41 -21.29 6.43
C LEU A 298 -0.52 -21.14 7.68
N VAL A 299 -0.72 -20.06 8.44
CA VAL A 299 -0.02 -19.81 9.69
C VAL A 299 -0.95 -20.19 10.85
N ARG A 300 -0.46 -21.02 11.77
CA ARG A 300 -1.20 -21.45 12.95
C ARG A 300 -0.61 -20.86 14.23
N ASN A 301 -1.46 -20.21 15.02
CA ASN A 301 -1.11 -19.57 16.30
C ASN A 301 -1.39 -20.43 17.53
#